data_AF-A0A0B4EUJ9-F1
#
_entry.id   AF-A0A0B4EUJ9-F1
#
_cell.length_a   1.000
_cell.length_b   1.000
_cell.length_c   1.000
_cell.angle_alpha   90.00
_cell.angle_beta   90.00
_cell.angle_gamma   90.00
#
_symmetry.space_group_name_H-M   'P 1'
#
loop_
_entity.id
_entity.type
_entity.pdbx_description
1 polymer ?
#
loop_
_entity_poly.entity_id
_entity_poly.type
_entity_poly.pdbx_seq_one_letter_code
_entity_poly.pdbx_strand_id
1 'polypeptide(L)'
;MKEAGVKVMGMIGGAAPGSFTSETLDGDEDVFEKYYTQIREVIFRYELDGLDIDVEQPMSQDGIERLIDKIHCDFGSGFIITLAPVASALKNGGNLSGLDYKLLEYRKGCKISFYNCQFYGGFGTMSSTKDYHDIVTNGFKASRVVAGQLSSGTLTYDRLGQLNINTTIVSLREKYGRIGGIMGWEYGLSVTRGMDEPWRWAQAMTQILRPKFLSSRATADQLGGGI
;
A
#
# COMPACT_ATOMS: atom_id res chain seq x y z
N MET A 1 1.81 -1.58 19.15
CA MET A 1 2.16 -1.79 17.72
C MET A 1 3.63 -1.49 17.44
N LYS A 2 4.10 -0.25 17.67
CA LYS A 2 5.51 0.12 17.42
C LYS A 2 6.55 -0.68 18.19
N GLU A 3 6.28 -1.01 19.45
CA GLU A 3 7.14 -1.88 20.27
C GLU A 3 7.32 -3.28 19.66
N ALA A 4 6.33 -3.77 18.91
CA ALA A 4 6.41 -5.03 18.17
C ALA A 4 7.13 -4.90 16.82
N GLY A 5 7.73 -3.74 16.53
CA GLY A 5 8.43 -3.43 15.28
C GLY A 5 7.52 -3.05 14.11
N VAL A 6 6.22 -2.82 14.35
CA VAL A 6 5.27 -2.42 13.30
C VAL A 6 5.31 -0.91 13.09
N LYS A 7 5.47 -0.48 11.84
CA LYS A 7 5.33 0.93 11.44
C LYS A 7 3.85 1.33 11.44
N VAL A 8 3.53 2.43 12.11
CA VAL A 8 2.16 2.94 12.23
C VAL A 8 2.04 4.21 11.40
N MET A 9 1.23 4.17 10.35
CA MET A 9 1.02 5.28 9.42
C MET A 9 -0.43 5.75 9.48
N GLY A 10 -0.67 6.99 9.05
CA GLY A 10 -2.01 7.49 8.74
C GLY A 10 -2.30 7.38 7.24
N MET A 11 -3.57 7.46 6.86
CA MET A 11 -4.01 7.62 5.47
C MET A 11 -4.89 8.88 5.39
N ILE A 12 -4.70 9.70 4.37
CA ILE A 12 -5.55 10.86 4.09
C ILE A 12 -6.22 10.72 2.72
N GLY A 13 -7.42 11.27 2.60
CA GLY A 13 -8.23 11.16 1.39
C GLY A 13 -9.13 9.93 1.37
N GLY A 14 -8.91 9.07 0.39
CA GLY A 14 -9.79 7.94 0.06
C GLY A 14 -11.06 8.39 -0.66
N ALA A 15 -12.06 7.52 -0.63
CA ALA A 15 -13.30 7.68 -1.40
C ALA A 15 -14.09 8.96 -1.07
N ALA A 16 -13.96 9.49 0.16
CA ALA A 16 -14.64 10.71 0.56
C ALA A 16 -13.91 11.94 -0.04
N PRO A 17 -14.58 12.75 -0.89
CA PRO A 17 -13.95 13.89 -1.54
C PRO A 17 -13.63 15.02 -0.54
N GLY A 18 -12.66 15.86 -0.90
CA GLY A 18 -12.42 17.15 -0.25
C GLY A 18 -10.99 17.38 0.22
N SER A 19 -10.19 16.33 0.44
CA SER A 19 -8.82 16.48 0.95
C SER A 19 -7.84 17.10 -0.06
N PHE A 20 -8.09 16.92 -1.36
CA PHE A 20 -7.16 17.27 -2.44
C PHE A 20 -7.75 18.25 -3.45
N THR A 21 -8.60 19.18 -3.01
CA THR A 21 -9.27 20.16 -3.89
C THR A 21 -8.55 21.50 -3.85
N SER A 22 -8.92 22.41 -4.76
CA SER A 22 -8.45 23.81 -4.76
C SER A 22 -8.88 24.60 -3.52
N GLU A 23 -9.81 24.06 -2.72
CA GLU A 23 -10.26 24.64 -1.46
C GLU A 23 -9.45 24.09 -0.27
N THR A 24 -8.55 23.12 -0.52
CA THR A 24 -7.70 22.45 0.47
C THR A 24 -6.26 22.26 -0.04
N LEU A 25 -5.75 21.03 -0.16
CA LEU A 25 -4.33 20.77 -0.41
C LEU A 25 -3.86 21.08 -1.85
N ASP A 26 -4.79 21.33 -2.77
CA ASP A 26 -4.50 21.76 -4.14
C ASP A 26 -4.78 23.26 -4.35
N GLY A 27 -5.04 24.00 -3.26
CA GLY A 27 -5.27 25.45 -3.30
C GLY A 27 -4.00 26.28 -3.49
N ASP A 28 -4.15 27.60 -3.40
CA ASP A 28 -3.00 28.52 -3.32
C ASP A 28 -2.17 28.31 -2.05
N GLU A 29 -1.08 29.06 -1.88
CA GLU A 29 -0.14 28.85 -0.79
C GLU A 29 -0.78 29.05 0.59
N ASP A 30 -1.64 30.05 0.76
CA ASP A 30 -2.29 30.35 2.06
C ASP A 30 -3.29 29.26 2.43
N VAL A 31 -4.07 28.80 1.46
CA VAL A 31 -5.00 27.68 1.62
C VAL A 31 -4.22 26.41 1.94
N PHE A 32 -3.18 26.10 1.16
CA PHE A 32 -2.33 24.94 1.35
C PHE A 32 -1.71 24.90 2.75
N GLU A 33 -1.04 25.97 3.19
CA GLU A 33 -0.37 26.01 4.50
C GLU A 33 -1.35 25.85 5.66
N LYS A 34 -2.57 26.41 5.54
CA LYS A 34 -3.63 26.24 6.54
C LYS A 34 -4.00 24.78 6.74
N TYR A 35 -4.30 24.04 5.67
CA TYR A 35 -4.75 22.64 5.77
C TYR A 35 -3.58 21.67 5.97
N TYR A 36 -2.43 21.94 5.36
CA TYR A 36 -1.22 21.17 5.61
C TYR A 36 -0.80 21.22 7.08
N THR A 37 -0.90 22.38 7.74
CA THR A 37 -0.56 22.51 9.16
C THR A 37 -1.42 21.58 10.04
N GLN A 38 -2.69 21.39 9.71
CA GLN A 38 -3.57 20.47 10.45
C GLN A 38 -3.10 19.02 10.31
N ILE A 39 -2.70 18.60 9.11
CA ILE A 39 -2.15 17.26 8.85
C ILE A 39 -0.83 17.08 9.62
N ARG A 40 0.05 18.09 9.56
CA ARG A 40 1.33 18.09 10.26
C ARG A 40 1.14 17.94 11.77
N GLU A 41 0.19 18.65 12.35
CA GLU A 41 -0.15 18.55 13.78
C GLU A 41 -0.66 17.15 14.16
N VAL A 42 -1.47 16.51 13.31
CA VAL A 42 -1.92 15.13 13.51
C VAL A 42 -0.73 14.17 13.48
N ILE A 43 0.17 14.29 12.49
CA ILE A 43 1.37 13.46 12.38
C ILE A 43 2.23 13.59 13.64
N PHE A 44 2.47 14.81 14.13
CA PHE A 44 3.23 15.02 15.36
C PHE A 44 2.51 14.49 16.60
N ARG A 45 1.23 14.81 16.76
CA ARG A 45 0.45 14.45 17.96
C ARG A 45 0.35 12.94 18.15
N TYR A 46 0.18 12.20 17.06
CA TYR A 46 0.07 10.73 17.09
C TYR A 46 1.38 10.02 16.72
N GLU A 47 2.46 10.80 16.56
CA GLU A 47 3.81 10.33 16.26
C GLU A 47 3.87 9.38 15.06
N LEU A 48 3.10 9.62 14.00
CA LEU A 48 3.00 8.67 12.88
C LEU A 48 4.38 8.42 12.24
N ASP A 49 4.67 7.17 11.87
CA ASP A 49 5.90 6.79 11.14
C ASP A 49 5.82 7.19 9.65
N GLY A 50 4.63 7.55 9.16
CA GLY A 50 4.39 7.85 7.76
C GLY A 50 2.96 8.25 7.45
N LEU A 51 2.74 8.62 6.19
CA LEU A 51 1.45 9.01 5.64
C LEU A 51 1.24 8.36 4.27
N ASP A 52 0.10 7.69 4.10
CA ASP A 52 -0.42 7.26 2.81
C ASP A 52 -1.33 8.35 2.24
N ILE A 53 -1.03 8.81 1.02
CA ILE A 53 -1.77 9.85 0.32
C ILE A 53 -2.66 9.15 -0.71
N ASP A 54 -3.90 8.84 -0.32
CA ASP A 54 -4.85 8.07 -1.12
C ASP A 54 -5.75 9.01 -1.94
N VAL A 55 -5.24 9.42 -3.11
CA VAL A 55 -5.90 10.41 -3.98
C VAL A 55 -6.94 9.73 -4.87
N GLU A 56 -8.21 9.74 -4.47
CA GLU A 56 -9.31 9.14 -5.24
C GLU A 56 -10.21 10.16 -5.97
N GLN A 57 -9.79 11.43 -6.02
CA GLN A 57 -10.39 12.48 -6.84
C GLN A 57 -9.28 13.26 -7.56
N PRO A 58 -9.57 13.95 -8.69
CA PRO A 58 -8.56 14.71 -9.41
C PRO A 58 -7.83 15.74 -8.52
N MET A 59 -6.50 15.66 -8.52
CA MET A 59 -5.58 16.62 -7.90
C MET A 59 -4.56 17.06 -8.97
N SER A 60 -4.07 18.29 -8.91
CA SER A 60 -3.02 18.75 -9.81
C SER A 60 -1.69 18.03 -9.56
N GLN A 61 -0.88 17.89 -10.62
CA GLN A 61 0.46 17.32 -10.54
C GLN A 61 1.37 18.16 -9.62
N ASP A 62 1.27 19.50 -9.71
CA ASP A 62 2.06 20.40 -8.87
C ASP A 62 1.63 20.33 -7.41
N GLY A 63 0.33 20.16 -7.13
CA GLY A 63 -0.21 20.02 -5.79
C GLY A 63 0.31 18.79 -5.06
N ILE A 64 0.27 17.61 -5.69
CA ILE A 64 0.81 16.38 -5.07
C ILE A 64 2.33 16.47 -4.89
N GLU A 65 3.03 17.08 -5.85
CA GLU A 65 4.48 17.28 -5.79
C GLU A 65 4.86 18.21 -4.64
N ARG A 66 4.11 19.31 -4.44
CA ARG A 66 4.28 20.24 -3.30
C ARG A 66 4.00 19.54 -1.98
N LEU A 67 2.93 18.76 -1.87
CA LEU A 67 2.58 18.03 -0.65
C LEU A 67 3.68 17.04 -0.25
N ILE A 68 4.19 16.23 -1.21
CA ILE A 68 5.28 15.29 -0.96
C ILE A 68 6.56 16.02 -0.54
N ASP A 69 6.90 17.12 -1.22
CA ASP A 69 8.08 17.91 -0.89
C ASP A 69 7.99 18.50 0.52
N LYS A 70 6.83 19.05 0.89
CA LYS A 70 6.61 19.64 2.21
C LYS A 70 6.68 18.59 3.32
N ILE A 71 6.02 17.44 3.16
CA ILE A 71 6.11 16.33 4.12
C ILE A 71 7.56 15.86 4.27
N HIS A 72 8.27 15.66 3.15
CA HIS A 72 9.67 15.23 3.21
C HIS A 72 10.59 16.26 3.85
N CYS A 73 10.32 17.55 3.65
CA CYS A 73 11.06 18.65 4.27
C CYS A 73 10.85 18.68 5.80
N ASP A 74 9.61 18.60 6.25
CA ASP A 74 9.26 18.76 7.67
C ASP A 74 9.59 17.51 8.51
N PHE A 75 9.53 16.30 7.92
CA PHE A 75 9.72 15.03 8.64
C PHE A 75 10.99 14.25 8.27
N GLY A 76 11.71 14.67 7.22
CA GLY A 76 12.96 14.08 6.79
C GLY A 76 12.83 12.74 6.06
N SER A 77 13.96 12.19 5.63
CA SER A 77 14.03 10.98 4.79
C SER A 77 13.65 9.67 5.50
N GLY A 78 13.51 9.69 6.82
CA GLY A 78 13.04 8.56 7.61
C GLY A 78 11.51 8.41 7.62
N PHE A 79 10.77 9.46 7.25
CA PHE A 79 9.31 9.45 7.23
C PHE A 79 8.79 8.72 6.00
N ILE A 80 7.85 7.79 6.20
CA ILE A 80 7.36 6.92 5.14
C ILE A 80 6.24 7.65 4.38
N ILE A 81 6.47 8.00 3.12
CA ILE A 81 5.44 8.55 2.23
C ILE A 81 5.03 7.48 1.23
N THR A 82 3.73 7.20 1.15
CA THR A 82 3.16 6.25 0.16
C THR A 82 1.99 6.89 -0.55
N LEU A 83 1.60 6.30 -1.68
CA LEU A 83 0.37 6.63 -2.39
C LEU A 83 -0.38 5.33 -2.68
N ALA A 84 -1.69 5.41 -2.91
CA ALA A 84 -2.54 4.25 -3.20
C ALA A 84 -3.17 4.29 -4.61
N PRO A 85 -2.36 4.32 -5.69
CA PRO A 85 -2.88 4.34 -7.05
C PRO A 85 -3.70 3.09 -7.35
N VAL A 86 -4.79 3.25 -8.11
CA VAL A 86 -5.43 2.11 -8.77
C VAL A 86 -4.49 1.47 -9.79
N ALA A 87 -4.52 0.13 -9.94
CA ALA A 87 -3.51 -0.58 -10.74
C ALA A 87 -3.42 -0.14 -12.20
N SER A 88 -4.54 0.26 -12.80
CA SER A 88 -4.56 0.81 -14.16
C SER A 88 -3.80 2.14 -14.26
N ALA A 89 -3.78 2.97 -13.23
CA ALA A 89 -3.08 4.26 -13.24
C ALA A 89 -1.56 4.07 -13.40
N LEU A 90 -1.00 3.00 -12.82
CA LEU A 90 0.41 2.62 -12.98
C LEU A 90 0.73 1.98 -14.35
N LYS A 91 -0.28 1.73 -15.18
CA LYS A 91 -0.15 1.19 -16.56
C LYS A 91 -0.52 2.23 -17.63
N ASN A 92 -0.63 3.51 -17.27
CA ASN A 92 -1.16 4.58 -18.14
C ASN A 92 -2.61 4.33 -18.60
N GLY A 93 -3.40 3.59 -17.81
CA GLY A 93 -4.82 3.33 -18.03
C GLY A 93 -5.71 4.25 -17.19
N GLY A 94 -6.93 3.78 -16.89
CA GLY A 94 -7.88 4.52 -16.05
C GLY A 94 -7.31 4.91 -14.68
N ASN A 95 -7.71 6.06 -14.17
CA ASN A 95 -7.17 6.65 -12.95
C ASN A 95 -8.27 7.40 -12.19
N LEU A 96 -8.17 7.44 -10.87
CA LEU A 96 -9.02 8.24 -9.99
C LEU A 96 -8.41 9.62 -9.68
N SER A 97 -7.07 9.68 -9.60
CA SER A 97 -6.35 10.81 -9.02
C SER A 97 -6.13 11.99 -9.97
N GLY A 98 -6.35 11.81 -11.29
CA GLY A 98 -5.95 12.78 -12.32
C GLY A 98 -4.43 12.88 -12.57
N LEU A 99 -3.61 12.26 -11.71
CA LEU A 99 -2.14 12.32 -11.75
C LEU A 99 -1.50 11.45 -12.84
N ASP A 100 -0.36 11.89 -13.35
CA ASP A 100 0.56 11.02 -14.08
C ASP A 100 1.55 10.41 -13.06
N TYR A 101 1.27 9.17 -12.64
CA TYR A 101 2.10 8.47 -11.67
C TYR A 101 3.52 8.16 -12.17
N LYS A 102 3.73 8.07 -13.50
CA LYS A 102 5.05 7.81 -14.07
C LYS A 102 5.89 9.09 -14.02
N LEU A 103 5.29 10.23 -14.33
CA LEU A 103 5.91 11.54 -14.13
C LEU A 103 6.21 11.78 -12.64
N LEU A 104 5.27 11.42 -11.76
CA LEU A 104 5.46 11.54 -10.31
C LEU A 104 6.61 10.67 -9.80
N GLU A 105 6.71 9.40 -10.21
CA GLU A 105 7.84 8.52 -9.85
C GLU A 105 9.16 9.10 -10.39
N TYR A 106 9.17 9.64 -11.60
CA TYR A 106 10.38 10.26 -12.17
C TYR A 106 10.84 11.48 -11.35
N ARG A 107 9.92 12.36 -10.94
CA ARG A 107 10.25 13.62 -10.25
C ARG A 107 10.43 13.46 -8.75
N LYS A 108 9.61 12.63 -8.11
CA LYS A 108 9.50 12.52 -6.63
C LYS A 108 9.73 11.10 -6.10
N GLY A 109 10.06 10.13 -6.94
CA GLY A 109 10.22 8.73 -6.53
C GLY A 109 11.25 8.50 -5.43
N CYS A 110 12.26 9.37 -5.29
CA CYS A 110 13.24 9.31 -4.19
C CYS A 110 12.65 9.67 -2.81
N LYS A 111 11.50 10.35 -2.77
CA LYS A 111 10.77 10.74 -1.55
C LYS A 111 9.59 9.81 -1.24
N ILE A 112 9.13 9.06 -2.24
CA ILE A 112 8.06 8.06 -2.10
C ILE A 112 8.69 6.72 -1.72
N SER A 113 8.14 6.00 -0.75
CA SER A 113 8.66 4.69 -0.30
C SER A 113 8.18 3.54 -1.18
N PHE A 114 6.87 3.48 -1.44
CA PHE A 114 6.21 2.49 -2.30
C PHE A 114 4.77 2.93 -2.62
N TYR A 115 4.12 2.17 -3.50
CA TYR A 115 2.74 2.38 -3.93
C TYR A 115 1.85 1.23 -3.44
N ASN A 116 0.83 1.55 -2.64
CA ASN A 116 -0.26 0.66 -2.24
C ASN A 116 -1.22 0.44 -3.42
N CYS A 117 -0.73 -0.28 -4.44
CA CYS A 117 -1.40 -0.39 -5.72
C CYS A 117 -2.69 -1.22 -5.60
N GLN A 118 -3.84 -0.63 -5.95
CA GLN A 118 -5.15 -1.27 -5.79
C GLN A 118 -5.45 -2.21 -6.97
N PHE A 119 -5.30 -3.53 -6.77
CA PHE A 119 -5.64 -4.56 -7.76
C PHE A 119 -7.07 -5.09 -7.55
N TYR A 120 -8.02 -4.17 -7.49
CA TYR A 120 -9.46 -4.41 -7.34
C TYR A 120 -10.26 -3.26 -7.96
N GLY A 121 -11.59 -3.22 -7.77
CA GLY A 121 -12.45 -2.14 -8.26
C GLY A 121 -12.55 -2.05 -9.79
N GLY A 122 -12.15 -3.10 -10.51
CA GLY A 122 -12.07 -3.11 -11.98
C GLY A 122 -10.79 -2.51 -12.57
N PHE A 123 -9.88 -2.02 -11.74
CA PHE A 123 -8.65 -1.36 -12.19
C PHE A 123 -7.46 -2.31 -12.40
N GLY A 124 -7.53 -3.52 -11.85
CA GLY A 124 -6.56 -4.59 -12.06
C GLY A 124 -6.86 -5.83 -11.23
N THR A 125 -6.05 -6.86 -11.38
CA THR A 125 -6.21 -8.14 -10.68
C THR A 125 -4.88 -8.81 -10.34
N MET A 126 -4.88 -9.59 -9.25
CA MET A 126 -3.80 -10.51 -8.88
C MET A 126 -4.14 -11.98 -9.17
N SER A 127 -5.18 -12.26 -9.97
CA SER A 127 -5.51 -13.61 -10.45
C SER A 127 -4.47 -14.20 -11.41
N SER A 128 -3.61 -13.35 -11.97
CA SER A 128 -2.42 -13.74 -12.74
C SER A 128 -1.31 -12.69 -12.55
N THR A 129 -0.10 -12.97 -13.03
CA THR A 129 1.04 -12.04 -12.94
C THR A 129 0.95 -10.87 -13.92
N LYS A 130 -0.01 -10.88 -14.85
CA LYS A 130 -0.02 -9.98 -16.02
C LYS A 130 -0.04 -8.51 -15.63
N ASP A 131 -1.01 -8.07 -14.83
CA ASP A 131 -1.16 -6.65 -14.47
C ASP A 131 0.05 -6.13 -13.70
N TYR A 132 0.56 -6.92 -12.75
CA TYR A 132 1.77 -6.58 -12.02
C TYR A 132 2.98 -6.49 -12.97
N HIS A 133 3.10 -7.43 -13.91
CA HIS A 133 4.18 -7.41 -14.90
C HIS A 133 4.11 -6.17 -15.80
N ASP A 134 2.92 -5.77 -16.22
CA ASP A 134 2.70 -4.57 -17.04
C ASP A 134 3.11 -3.29 -16.29
N ILE A 135 2.79 -3.19 -14.98
CA ILE A 135 3.23 -2.09 -14.12
C ILE A 135 4.76 -2.02 -14.04
N VAL A 136 5.41 -3.17 -13.81
CA VAL A 136 6.88 -3.20 -13.74
C VAL A 136 7.50 -2.82 -15.09
N THR A 137 6.91 -3.27 -16.19
CA THR A 137 7.35 -2.93 -17.55
C THR A 137 7.14 -1.45 -17.87
N ASN A 138 6.15 -0.80 -17.23
CA ASN A 138 5.92 0.65 -17.38
C ASN A 138 6.90 1.51 -16.56
N GLY A 139 7.84 0.91 -15.82
CA GLY A 139 8.96 1.61 -15.17
C GLY A 139 8.93 1.63 -13.64
N PHE A 140 7.92 1.04 -13.00
CA PHE A 140 7.86 0.95 -11.55
C PHE A 140 8.67 -0.24 -11.04
N LYS A 141 9.59 -0.03 -10.09
CA LYS A 141 10.36 -1.14 -9.52
C LYS A 141 9.43 -2.13 -8.81
N ALA A 142 9.59 -3.42 -9.07
CA ALA A 142 8.77 -4.46 -8.42
C ALA A 142 8.81 -4.35 -6.88
N SER A 143 9.95 -3.96 -6.30
CA SER A 143 10.12 -3.76 -4.86
C SER A 143 9.40 -2.54 -4.27
N ARG A 144 8.79 -1.70 -5.11
CA ARG A 144 8.02 -0.49 -4.74
C ARG A 144 6.53 -0.62 -5.05
N VAL A 145 6.09 -1.74 -5.62
CA VAL A 145 4.67 -2.00 -5.90
C VAL A 145 4.17 -2.98 -4.86
N VAL A 146 3.24 -2.53 -4.00
CA VAL A 146 2.55 -3.38 -3.03
C VAL A 146 1.27 -3.87 -3.70
N ALA A 147 1.02 -5.18 -3.67
CA ALA A 147 -0.18 -5.78 -4.25
C ALA A 147 -1.39 -5.60 -3.31
N GLY A 148 -2.11 -4.48 -3.42
CA GLY A 148 -3.31 -4.20 -2.64
C GLY A 148 -4.47 -5.11 -3.02
N GLN A 149 -5.13 -5.70 -2.02
CA GLN A 149 -6.25 -6.64 -2.17
C GLN A 149 -7.41 -6.23 -1.28
N LEU A 150 -8.63 -6.49 -1.71
CA LEU A 150 -9.76 -6.54 -0.78
C LEU A 150 -9.53 -7.73 0.17
N SER A 151 -9.61 -7.45 1.46
CA SER A 151 -9.55 -8.48 2.51
C SER A 151 -10.93 -9.02 2.87
N SER A 152 -11.98 -8.30 2.46
CA SER A 152 -13.36 -8.74 2.53
C SER A 152 -13.68 -9.72 1.40
N GLY A 153 -14.35 -10.81 1.76
CA GLY A 153 -14.60 -11.94 0.88
C GLY A 153 -13.79 -13.16 1.31
N THR A 154 -14.43 -14.34 1.24
CA THR A 154 -13.76 -15.61 1.55
C THR A 154 -12.50 -15.71 0.69
N LEU A 155 -11.35 -15.72 1.34
CA LEU A 155 -10.09 -16.19 0.77
C LEU A 155 -10.38 -17.29 -0.25
N THR A 156 -10.20 -17.01 -1.54
CA THR A 156 -10.57 -17.99 -2.56
C THR A 156 -9.44 -19.00 -2.66
N TYR A 157 -9.81 -20.26 -2.47
CA TYR A 157 -8.89 -21.38 -2.54
C TYR A 157 -9.08 -22.11 -3.86
N ASP A 158 -7.99 -22.57 -4.46
CA ASP A 158 -8.04 -23.52 -5.56
C ASP A 158 -8.51 -24.89 -5.06
N ARG A 159 -8.64 -25.86 -5.99
CA ARG A 159 -9.06 -27.22 -5.67
C ARG A 159 -8.09 -27.97 -4.75
N LEU A 160 -6.86 -27.47 -4.59
CA LEU A 160 -5.82 -28.02 -3.72
C LEU A 160 -5.78 -27.33 -2.35
N GLY A 161 -6.70 -26.39 -2.09
CA GLY A 161 -6.74 -25.65 -0.83
C GLY A 161 -5.68 -24.56 -0.71
N GLN A 162 -5.06 -24.13 -1.82
CA GLN A 162 -4.13 -23.00 -1.85
C GLN A 162 -4.86 -21.71 -2.18
N LEU A 163 -4.45 -20.61 -1.57
CA LEU A 163 -5.00 -19.31 -1.93
C LEU A 163 -4.69 -18.98 -3.38
N ASN A 164 -5.69 -18.54 -4.14
CA ASN A 164 -5.51 -18.21 -5.57
C ASN A 164 -4.41 -17.16 -5.80
N ILE A 165 -4.22 -16.24 -4.86
CA ILE A 165 -3.15 -15.23 -4.94
C ILE A 165 -1.75 -15.80 -4.67
N ASN A 166 -1.64 -16.95 -4.01
CA ASN A 166 -0.36 -17.57 -3.65
C ASN A 166 0.49 -17.84 -4.89
N THR A 167 -0.09 -18.52 -5.89
CA THR A 167 0.61 -18.86 -7.14
C THR A 167 1.14 -17.62 -7.84
N THR A 168 0.32 -16.57 -7.95
CA THR A 168 0.74 -15.29 -8.52
C THR A 168 1.92 -14.68 -7.75
N ILE A 169 1.84 -14.61 -6.42
CA ILE A 169 2.91 -14.02 -5.59
C ILE A 169 4.20 -14.82 -5.70
N VAL A 170 4.12 -16.16 -5.68
CA VAL A 170 5.29 -17.03 -5.86
C VAL A 170 5.95 -16.76 -7.21
N SER A 171 5.19 -16.77 -8.31
CA SER A 171 5.73 -16.50 -9.65
C SER A 171 6.33 -15.10 -9.77
N LEU A 172 5.72 -14.08 -9.16
CA LEU A 172 6.29 -12.73 -9.16
C LEU A 172 7.61 -12.66 -8.39
N ARG A 173 7.73 -13.36 -7.25
CA ARG A 173 8.96 -13.41 -6.47
C ARG A 173 10.05 -14.21 -7.16
N GLU A 174 9.71 -15.27 -7.88
CA GLU A 174 10.67 -16.00 -8.72
C GLU A 174 11.19 -15.12 -9.85
N LYS A 175 10.31 -14.35 -10.51
CA LYS A 175 10.68 -13.46 -11.62
C LYS A 175 11.49 -12.23 -11.18
N TYR A 176 11.14 -11.62 -10.05
CA TYR A 176 11.67 -10.31 -9.63
C TYR A 176 12.57 -10.35 -8.39
N GLY A 177 12.70 -11.51 -7.75
CA GLY A 177 13.35 -11.67 -6.44
C GLY A 177 12.50 -11.13 -5.29
N ARG A 178 12.25 -9.81 -5.29
CA ARG A 178 11.46 -9.11 -4.26
C ARG A 178 10.37 -8.24 -4.87
N ILE A 179 9.14 -8.44 -4.41
CA ILE A 179 8.01 -7.54 -4.64
C ILE A 179 7.83 -6.58 -3.44
N GLY A 180 7.07 -5.49 -3.61
CA GLY A 180 6.86 -4.50 -2.54
C GLY A 180 6.11 -5.09 -1.34
N GLY A 181 5.22 -6.05 -1.57
CA GLY A 181 4.50 -6.77 -0.52
C GLY A 181 3.02 -6.93 -0.86
N ILE A 182 2.19 -6.98 0.19
CA ILE A 182 0.73 -7.05 0.11
C ILE A 182 0.12 -6.04 1.08
N MET A 183 -1.01 -5.46 0.71
CA MET A 183 -1.85 -4.63 1.56
C MET A 183 -3.28 -5.20 1.50
N GLY A 184 -4.01 -5.15 2.62
CA GLY A 184 -5.38 -5.62 2.71
C GLY A 184 -6.33 -4.49 3.10
N TRP A 185 -7.30 -4.19 2.23
CA TRP A 185 -8.40 -3.26 2.49
C TRP A 185 -9.67 -4.03 2.89
N GLU A 186 -10.11 -4.09 4.14
CA GLU A 186 -9.50 -3.53 5.36
C GLU A 186 -9.63 -4.51 6.55
N TYR A 187 -8.87 -4.29 7.62
CA TYR A 187 -8.80 -5.22 8.76
C TYR A 187 -10.17 -5.58 9.35
N GLY A 188 -11.04 -4.59 9.58
CA GLY A 188 -12.36 -4.82 10.19
C GLY A 188 -13.32 -5.66 9.33
N LEU A 189 -13.05 -5.78 8.04
CA LEU A 189 -13.84 -6.58 7.09
C LEU A 189 -13.10 -7.84 6.64
N SER A 190 -11.93 -8.12 7.21
CA SER A 190 -11.16 -9.32 6.87
C SER A 190 -11.92 -10.56 7.31
N VAL A 191 -12.38 -11.37 6.36
CA VAL A 191 -13.10 -12.60 6.64
C VAL A 191 -12.36 -13.79 6.05
N THR A 192 -11.99 -14.74 6.90
CA THR A 192 -11.50 -16.05 6.43
C THR A 192 -12.51 -17.12 6.78
N ARG A 193 -13.07 -17.79 5.77
CA ARG A 193 -14.02 -18.92 5.95
C ARG A 193 -15.26 -18.59 6.79
N GLY A 194 -15.74 -17.34 6.76
CA GLY A 194 -16.94 -16.91 7.52
C GLY A 194 -16.75 -16.83 9.04
N MET A 195 -15.51 -16.89 9.53
CA MET A 195 -15.18 -16.72 10.95
C MET A 195 -14.79 -15.28 11.25
N ASP A 196 -15.23 -14.77 12.40
CA ASP A 196 -14.89 -13.44 12.94
C ASP A 196 -13.48 -13.43 13.55
N GLU A 197 -12.49 -13.74 12.71
CA GLU A 197 -11.07 -13.82 13.09
C GLU A 197 -10.22 -13.05 12.06
N PRO A 198 -10.35 -11.71 11.99
CA PRO A 198 -9.77 -10.89 10.91
C PRO A 198 -8.25 -11.01 10.79
N TRP A 199 -7.54 -11.32 11.88
CA TRP A 199 -6.09 -11.53 11.88
C TRP A 199 -5.64 -12.73 11.05
N ARG A 200 -6.52 -13.71 10.77
CA ARG A 200 -6.19 -14.89 9.96
C ARG A 200 -5.83 -14.54 8.52
N TRP A 201 -6.37 -13.45 7.99
CA TRP A 201 -5.96 -12.95 6.67
C TRP A 201 -4.45 -12.62 6.66
N ALA A 202 -3.97 -11.91 7.67
CA ALA A 202 -2.55 -11.55 7.80
C ALA A 202 -1.66 -12.78 8.05
N GLN A 203 -2.14 -13.78 8.80
CA GLN A 203 -1.43 -15.06 8.96
C GLN A 203 -1.25 -15.79 7.63
N ALA A 204 -2.31 -15.86 6.82
CA ALA A 204 -2.26 -16.50 5.51
C ALA A 204 -1.31 -15.75 4.56
N MET A 205 -1.35 -14.42 4.53
CA MET A 205 -0.40 -13.62 3.75
C MET A 205 1.05 -13.79 4.22
N THR A 206 1.26 -13.94 5.53
CA THR A 206 2.60 -14.22 6.09
C THR A 206 3.14 -15.57 5.61
N GLN A 207 2.31 -16.61 5.54
CA GLN A 207 2.68 -17.92 4.99
C GLN A 207 3.17 -17.81 3.53
N ILE A 208 2.47 -17.03 2.71
CA ILE A 208 2.81 -16.81 1.29
C ILE A 208 4.12 -16.01 1.15
N LEU A 209 4.23 -14.89 1.86
CA LEU A 209 5.35 -13.96 1.71
C LEU A 209 6.62 -14.41 2.41
N ARG A 210 6.49 -15.16 3.52
CA ARG A 210 7.60 -15.57 4.38
C ARG A 210 7.51 -17.06 4.76
N PRO A 211 7.49 -17.99 3.78
CA PRO A 211 7.29 -19.42 4.06
C PRO A 211 8.38 -20.00 4.99
N LYS A 212 9.62 -19.51 4.88
CA LYS A 212 10.75 -19.95 5.73
C LYS A 212 10.70 -19.43 7.17
N PHE A 213 9.94 -18.36 7.44
CA PHE A 213 9.83 -17.78 8.80
C PHE A 213 9.02 -18.68 9.74
N LEU A 214 8.08 -19.45 9.19
CA LEU A 214 7.25 -20.36 9.96
C LEU A 214 7.93 -21.70 10.20
N SER A 215 8.74 -22.18 9.25
CA SER A 215 9.56 -23.39 9.46
C SER A 215 10.58 -23.21 10.59
N SER A 216 11.13 -21.99 10.77
CA SER A 216 12.08 -21.68 11.86
C SER A 216 11.42 -21.50 13.23
N ARG A 217 10.14 -21.11 13.29
CA ARG A 217 9.40 -21.01 14.57
C ARG A 217 8.89 -22.38 15.03
N ALA A 218 8.39 -23.20 14.11
CA ALA A 218 7.95 -24.56 14.42
C ALA A 218 9.10 -25.43 14.97
N THR A 219 10.32 -25.24 14.50
CA THR A 219 11.52 -25.89 15.06
C THR A 219 11.92 -25.33 16.42
N ALA A 220 11.76 -24.03 16.65
CA ALA A 220 12.05 -23.41 17.95
C ALA A 220 11.06 -23.84 19.04
N ASP A 221 9.75 -23.91 18.73
CA ASP A 221 8.72 -24.35 19.69
C ASP A 221 8.83 -25.85 20.02
N GLN A 222 9.32 -26.68 19.09
CA GLN A 222 9.62 -28.09 19.35
C GLN A 222 10.86 -28.31 20.23
N LEU A 223 11.81 -27.37 20.24
CA LEU A 223 13.03 -27.43 21.06
C LEU A 223 12.87 -26.76 22.43
N GLY A 224 11.85 -25.91 22.62
CA GLY A 224 11.54 -25.21 23.88
C GLY A 224 10.57 -25.95 24.81
N GLY A 225 10.00 -27.08 24.39
CA GLY A 225 9.01 -27.86 25.15
C GLY A 225 9.58 -28.90 26.12
N GLY A 226 10.88 -28.87 26.41
CA GLY A 226 11.54 -29.78 27.34
C GLY A 226 12.18 -29.03 28.50
N ILE A 227 11.42 -28.81 29.58
CA ILE A 227 11.94 -28.66 30.94
C ILE A 227 11.24 -29.71 31.80
#